data_AF-A0A7X2M7D4-F1
#
_entry.id   AF-A0A7X2M7D4-F1
#
_cell.length_a   1.000
_cell.length_b   1.000
_cell.length_c   1.000
_cell.angle_alpha   90.00
_cell.angle_beta   90.00
_cell.angle_gamma   90.00
#
_symmetry.space_group_name_H-M   'P 1'
#
loop_
_entity.id
_entity.type
_entity.pdbx_description
1 polymer ?
#
loop_
_entity_poly.entity_id
_entity_poly.type
_entity_poly.pdbx_seq_one_letter_code
_entity_poly.pdbx_strand_id
1 'polypeptide(L)' 'MIDTSRLVGIIYSRGLSRAKVAKKLGITPKTFYEKMKKGVFTSTEIEAMIVMLDIDAPMEIFFSQVVAQEATRGKGEK' A
#
# COMPACT_ATOMS: atom_id res chain seq x y z
N MET A 1 -2.45 -1.52 8.59
CA MET A 1 -3.47 -2.06 7.67
C MET A 1 -3.55 -1.13 6.47
N ILE A 2 -3.79 -1.65 5.26
CA ILE A 2 -3.82 -0.87 4.01
C ILE A 2 -5.25 -0.40 3.72
N ASP A 3 -5.42 0.86 3.32
CA ASP A 3 -6.66 1.41 2.77
C ASP A 3 -6.82 0.99 1.30
N THR A 4 -7.43 -0.18 1.12
CA THR A 4 -7.65 -0.76 -0.20
C THR A 4 -8.70 -0.01 -1.02
N SER A 5 -9.66 0.66 -0.38
CA SER A 5 -10.67 1.48 -1.05
C SER A 5 -10.02 2.69 -1.72
N ARG A 6 -9.16 3.40 -0.98
CA ARG A 6 -8.40 4.54 -1.49
C ARG A 6 -7.43 4.12 -2.59
N LEU A 7 -6.72 3.01 -2.41
CA LEU A 7 -5.84 2.45 -3.43
C LEU A 7 -6.60 2.17 -4.73
N VAL A 8 -7.80 1.58 -4.65
CA VAL A 8 -8.65 1.32 -5.82
C VAL A 8 -9.09 2.60 -6.51
N GLY A 9 -9.48 3.63 -5.75
CA GLY A 9 -9.82 4.94 -6.32
C GLY A 9 -8.67 5.55 -7.12
N ILE A 10 -7.44 5.48 -6.58
CA ILE A 10 -6.23 5.95 -7.26
C ILE A 10 -5.95 5.15 -8.52
N ILE A 11 -6.03 3.81 -8.47
CA ILE A 11 -5.83 2.94 -9.64
C ILE A 11 -6.75 3.36 -10.79
N TYR A 12 -8.03 3.57 -10.51
CA TYR A 12 -9.00 3.97 -11.53
C TYR A 12 -8.80 5.42 -12.00
N SER A 13 -8.45 6.35 -11.11
CA SER A 13 -8.10 7.74 -11.46
C SER A 13 -6.92 7.80 -12.45
N ARG A 14 -5.95 6.88 -12.32
CA ARG A 14 -4.81 6.75 -13.24
C ARG A 14 -5.13 5.97 -14.53
N GLY A 15 -6.40 5.63 -14.77
CA GLY A 15 -6.84 4.89 -15.97
C GLY A 15 -6.34 3.45 -16.02
N LEU A 16 -5.99 2.86 -14.88
CA LEU A 16 -5.54 1.48 -14.77
C LEU A 16 -6.64 0.59 -14.21
N SER A 17 -6.56 -0.69 -14.54
CA SER A 17 -7.36 -1.72 -13.89
C SER A 17 -6.51 -2.49 -12.88
N ARG A 18 -7.15 -3.06 -11.86
CA ARG A 18 -6.48 -3.94 -10.88
C ARG A 18 -5.69 -5.07 -11.54
N ALA A 19 -6.22 -5.64 -12.61
CA ALA A 19 -5.53 -6.67 -13.39
C ALA A 19 -4.28 -6.12 -14.13
N LYS A 20 -4.32 -4.88 -14.61
CA LYS A 20 -3.17 -4.22 -15.24
C LYS A 20 -2.08 -3.90 -14.21
N VAL A 21 -2.45 -3.47 -13.01
CA VAL A 21 -1.52 -3.27 -11.89
C VAL A 21 -0.87 -4.60 -11.50
N ALA A 22 -1.65 -5.67 -11.33
CA ALA A 22 -1.13 -7.00 -11.04
C ALA A 22 -0.06 -7.45 -12.05
N LYS A 23 -0.36 -7.29 -13.35
CA LYS A 23 0.59 -7.60 -14.44
C LYS A 23 1.87 -6.77 -14.34
N LYS A 24 1.76 -5.46 -14.05
CA LYS A 24 2.93 -4.58 -13.89
C LYS A 24 3.75 -4.91 -12.64
N LEU A 25 3.13 -5.47 -11.61
CA LEU A 25 3.82 -5.99 -10.41
C LEU A 25 4.42 -7.39 -10.62
N GLY A 26 4.23 -8.01 -11.79
CA GLY A 26 4.73 -9.36 -12.06
C GLY A 26 3.95 -10.48 -11.35
N ILE A 27 2.74 -10.20 -10.85
CA ILE A 27 1.89 -11.19 -10.17
C ILE A 27 0.59 -11.44 -10.93
N THR A 28 -0.04 -12.58 -10.64
CA THR A 28 -1.35 -12.88 -11.25
C THR A 28 -2.44 -11.97 -10.67
N PRO A 29 -3.49 -11.63 -11.44
CA PRO A 29 -4.65 -10.91 -10.91
C PRO A 29 -5.27 -11.58 -9.69
N LYS A 30 -5.31 -12.93 -9.65
CA LYS A 30 -5.80 -13.69 -8.50
C LYS A 30 -4.99 -13.38 -7.24
N THR A 31 -3.66 -13.46 -7.33
CA THR A 31 -2.75 -13.12 -6.22
C THR A 31 -2.94 -11.68 -5.76
N PHE A 32 -3.12 -10.74 -6.68
CA PHE A 32 -3.41 -9.34 -6.35
C PHE A 32 -4.72 -9.21 -5.57
N TYR A 33 -5.80 -9.87 -5.99
CA TYR A 33 -7.07 -9.85 -5.27
C TYR A 33 -6.97 -10.47 -3.87
N GLU A 34 -6.22 -11.58 -3.73
CA GLU A 34 -5.96 -12.20 -2.42
C GLU A 34 -5.18 -11.27 -1.50
N LYS A 35 -4.17 -10.56 -2.02
CA LYS A 35 -3.40 -9.54 -1.27
C LYS A 35 -4.26 -8.35 -0.88
N MET A 36 -5.15 -7.88 -1.76
CA MET A 36 -6.14 -6.83 -1.44
C MET A 36 -7.09 -7.28 -0.33
N LYS A 37 -7.59 -8.52 -0.38
CA LYS A 37 -8.46 -9.07 0.68
C LYS A 37 -7.73 -9.19 2.02
N LYS A 38 -6.45 -9.59 1.99
CA LYS A 38 -5.60 -9.71 3.19
C LYS A 38 -5.08 -8.36 3.68
N GLY A 39 -5.02 -7.35 2.82
CA GLY A 39 -4.40 -6.05 3.12
C GLY A 39 -2.89 -6.14 3.32
N VAL A 40 -2.21 -7.06 2.64
CA VAL A 40 -0.77 -7.30 2.80
C VAL A 40 -0.06 -7.30 1.45
N PHE A 41 0.83 -6.32 1.27
CA PHE A 41 1.76 -6.20 0.16
C PHE A 41 3.18 -6.13 0.72
N THR A 42 4.17 -6.63 -0.03
CA THR A 42 5.57 -6.49 0.36
C THR A 42 6.04 -5.06 0.15
N SER A 43 7.14 -4.66 0.80
CA SER A 43 7.73 -3.34 0.59
C SER A 43 8.03 -3.07 -0.90
N THR A 44 8.55 -4.07 -1.62
CA THR A 44 8.83 -3.97 -3.06
C THR A 44 7.57 -3.76 -3.89
N GLU A 45 6.47 -4.46 -3.58
CA GLU A 45 5.19 -4.26 -4.28
C GLU A 45 4.61 -2.87 -3.99
N ILE A 46 4.72 -2.41 -2.75
CA ILE A 46 4.27 -1.08 -2.33
C ILE A 46 5.06 0.00 -3.07
N GLU A 47 6.39 -0.07 -3.05
CA GLU A 47 7.27 0.88 -3.74
C GLU A 47 6.95 0.95 -5.24
N ALA A 48 6.80 -0.21 -5.89
CA ALA A 48 6.41 -0.26 -7.29
C ALA A 48 5.04 0.37 -7.56
N MET A 49 4.06 0.20 -6.66
CA MET A 49 2.76 0.87 -6.76
C MET A 49 2.87 2.38 -6.56
N ILE A 50 3.69 2.85 -5.62
CA ILE A 50 3.88 4.29 -5.36
C ILE A 50 4.42 4.98 -6.61
N VAL A 51 5.45 4.41 -7.23
CA VAL A 51 6.06 4.97 -8.44
C VAL A 51 5.09 4.87 -9.63
N MET A 52 4.43 3.73 -9.81
CA MET A 52 3.54 3.49 -10.96
C MET A 52 2.26 4.31 -10.92
N LEU A 53 1.69 4.50 -9.73
CA LEU A 53 0.44 5.21 -9.52
C LEU A 53 0.65 6.67 -9.12
N ASP A 54 1.91 7.09 -8.99
CA ASP A 54 2.31 8.45 -8.64
C ASP A 54 1.57 8.90 -7.37
N ILE A 55 1.79 8.14 -6.30
CA ILE A 55 1.10 8.33 -5.01
C ILE A 55 1.88 9.33 -4.15
N ASP A 56 1.27 10.50 -3.91
CA ASP A 56 1.87 11.56 -3.10
C ASP A 56 1.92 11.24 -1.59
N ALA A 57 0.85 10.62 -1.07
CA ALA A 57 0.68 10.32 0.35
C ALA A 57 0.62 8.80 0.62
N PRO A 58 1.72 8.06 0.40
CA PRO A 58 1.71 6.59 0.50
C PRO A 58 1.46 6.09 1.92
N MET A 59 1.83 6.87 2.94
CA MET A 59 1.61 6.52 4.34
C MET A 59 0.12 6.39 4.68
N GLU A 60 -0.72 7.28 4.14
CA GLU A 60 -2.16 7.25 4.38
C GLU A 60 -2.83 5.99 3.78
N ILE A 61 -2.22 5.43 2.74
CA ILE A 61 -2.77 4.27 2.03
C ILE A 61 -2.20 2.98 2.60
N PHE A 62 -0.88 2.86 2.68
CA PHE A 62 -0.22 1.60 3.02
C PHE A 62 0.02 1.42 4.53
N PHE A 63 -0.03 2.51 5.29
CA PHE A 63 0.25 2.54 6.73
C PHE A 63 -0.90 3.13 7.56
N SER A 64 -2.15 3.04 7.06
CA SER A 64 -3.35 3.58 7.70
C SER A 64 -3.59 3.15 9.17
N GLN A 65 -2.81 2.22 9.74
CA GLN A 65 -2.89 1.85 11.17
C GLN A 65 -1.54 1.76 11.92
N VAL A 66 -0.45 2.37 11.44
CA VAL A 66 0.87 2.36 12.14
C VAL A 66 1.35 3.82 12.16
N VAL A 67 1.45 4.57 13.27
CA VAL A 67 2.04 4.30 14.59
C VAL A 67 1.32 5.17 15.67
N ALA A 68 0.79 4.56 16.74
CA ALA A 68 0.44 5.27 17.98
C ALA A 68 1.02 4.60 19.25
N GLN A 69 1.99 3.69 19.10
CA GLN A 69 2.68 3.05 20.22
C GLN A 69 4.18 3.06 19.88
N GLU A 70 5.02 3.45 20.84
CA GLU A 70 6.50 3.37 20.79
C GLU A 70 7.30 4.50 20.11
N ALA A 71 6.87 5.77 20.17
CA ALA A 71 7.79 6.92 19.98
C ALA A 71 7.98 7.77 21.27
N THR A 72 7.60 7.24 22.44
CA THR A 72 7.78 7.89 23.75
C THR A 72 8.48 6.98 24.76
N ARG A 73 9.50 6.23 24.34
CA ARG A 73 10.45 5.60 25.28
C ARG A 73 11.86 6.11 25.05
N GLY A 74 11.98 7.43 25.24
CA GLY A 74 13.24 8.15 25.39
C GLY A 74 13.14 9.08 26.60
N LYS A 75 12.82 8.52 27.77
CA LYS A 75 12.92 9.23 29.06
C LYS A 75 13.83 8.42 29.98
N GLY A 76 15.00 8.97 30.26
CA GLY A 76 15.81 8.65 31.44
C GLY A 76 17.01 7.74 31.23
N GLU A 77 18.10 8.29 30.70
CA GLU A 77 19.43 8.00 31.26
C GLU A 77 19.97 9.29 31.88
N LYS A 78 19.70 9.45 33.17
CA LYS A 78 20.54 10.13 34.15
C LYS A 78 20.30 9.46 35.50
#